data_AF-A0A932R6X1-F1
#
_entry.id   AF-A0A932R6X1-F1
#
_cell.length_a   1.000
_cell.length_b   1.000
_cell.length_c   1.000
_cell.angle_alpha   90.00
_cell.angle_beta   90.00
_cell.angle_gamma   90.00
#
_symmetry.space_group_name_H-M   'P 1'
#
loop_
_entity.id
_entity.type
_entity.pdbx_description
1 polymer ?
#
loop_
_entity_poly.entity_id
_entity_poly.type
_entity_poly.pdbx_seq_one_letter_code
_entity_poly.pdbx_strand_id
1 'polypeptide(L)' 'MPSVNIRQLRDTRRLKAWLRAGKTVELRERDEVIARIVPKGSPPQPGDWPDFAASRKEILGDRVLPGADLVIDERGRY' A
#
# COMPACT_ATOMS: atom_id res chain seq x y z
N MET A 1 -7.94 9.13 12.56
CA MET A 1 -7.04 9.75 11.56
C MET A 1 -7.63 11.09 11.14
N PRO A 2 -6.83 12.15 10.90
CA PRO A 2 -7.36 13.44 10.46
C PRO A 2 -7.91 13.34 9.03
N SER A 3 -9.17 13.68 8.83
CA SER A 3 -9.83 13.76 7.52
C SER A 3 -10.13 15.20 7.14
N VAL A 4 -9.89 15.56 5.89
CA VAL A 4 -10.00 16.94 5.40
C VAL A 4 -10.83 16.95 4.12
N ASN A 5 -11.78 17.88 4.02
CA ASN A 5 -12.56 18.07 2.80
C ASN A 5 -11.76 18.86 1.74
N ILE A 6 -12.01 18.63 0.44
CA ILE A 6 -11.41 19.43 -0.65
C ILE A 6 -11.47 20.95 -0.39
N ARG A 7 -12.57 21.49 0.16
CA ARG A 7 -12.65 22.93 0.46
C ARG A 7 -11.61 23.39 1.50
N GLN A 8 -11.26 22.51 2.43
CA GLN A 8 -10.29 22.78 3.49
C GLN A 8 -8.83 22.58 3.05
N LEU A 9 -8.57 21.88 1.93
CA LEU A 9 -7.23 21.84 1.32
C LEU A 9 -6.70 23.22 0.93
N ARG A 10 -7.62 24.15 0.63
CA ARG A 10 -7.26 25.53 0.28
C ARG A 10 -6.52 26.23 1.43
N ASP A 11 -6.78 25.82 2.68
CA ASP A 11 -5.98 26.21 3.84
C ASP A 11 -4.77 25.30 4.00
N THR A 12 -3.72 25.63 3.24
CA THR A 12 -2.47 24.84 3.21
C THR A 12 -1.69 24.91 4.52
N ARG A 13 -1.98 25.82 5.46
CA ARG A 13 -1.24 25.93 6.73
C ARG A 13 -1.50 24.74 7.63
N ARG A 14 -2.77 24.36 7.81
CA ARG A 14 -3.15 23.20 8.65
C ARG A 14 -2.65 21.89 8.03
N LEU A 15 -2.75 21.76 6.70
CA LEU A 15 -2.26 20.58 5.99
C LEU A 15 -0.74 20.42 6.15
N LYS A 16 0.04 21.50 5.96
CA LYS A 16 1.50 21.47 6.15
C LYS A 16 1.87 21.11 7.59
N ALA A 17 1.12 21.58 8.58
CA ALA A 17 1.36 21.23 9.98
C ALA A 17 1.15 19.72 10.24
N TRP A 18 0.08 19.12 9.69
CA TRP A 18 -0.17 17.68 9.83
C TRP A 18 0.84 16.81 9.10
N LEU A 19 1.22 17.21 7.88
CA LEU A 19 2.25 16.50 7.11
C LEU A 19 3.63 16.57 7.77
N ARG A 20 4.02 17.73 8.32
CA ARG A 20 5.26 17.86 9.10
C ARG A 20 5.23 17.08 10.42
N ALA A 21 4.05 16.91 11.01
CA ALA A 21 3.85 16.09 12.19
C ALA A 21 3.82 14.58 11.88
N GLY A 22 4.07 14.16 10.63
CA GLY A 22 4.10 12.75 10.25
C GLY A 22 2.72 12.09 10.18
N LYS A 23 1.62 12.87 10.20
CA LYS A 23 0.27 12.32 10.18
C LYS A 23 -0.22 12.14 8.75
N THR A 24 -0.70 10.94 8.44
CA THR A 24 -1.45 10.68 7.19
C THR A 24 -2.78 11.41 7.24
N VAL A 25 -3.07 12.17 6.19
CA VAL A 25 -4.32 12.93 6.06
C VAL A 25 -5.18 12.28 5.00
N GLU A 26 -6.41 11.94 5.35
CA GLU A 26 -7.40 11.43 4.40
C GLU A 26 -8.11 12.59 3.73
N LEU A 27 -8.16 12.56 2.40
CA LEU A 27 -8.86 13.54 1.61
C LEU A 27 -10.25 13.02 1.28
N ARG A 28 -11.27 13.78 1.70
CA ARG A 28 -12.67 13.43 1.51
C ARG A 28 -13.37 14.43 0.59
N GLU A 29 -14.19 13.93 -0.31
CA GLU A 29 -15.17 14.71 -1.04
C GLU A 29 -16.56 14.26 -0.60
N ARG A 30 -17.28 15.15 0.10
CA ARG A 30 -18.55 14.82 0.78
C ARG A 30 -18.34 13.62 1.72
N ASP A 31 -18.90 12.47 1.42
CA ASP A 31 -18.78 11.24 2.21
C ASP A 31 -17.68 10.29 1.70
N GLU A 32 -17.15 10.52 0.50
CA GLU A 32 -16.22 9.61 -0.15
C GLU A 32 -14.75 9.98 0.14
N VAL A 33 -13.90 8.96 0.36
CA VAL A 33 -12.45 9.14 0.51
C VAL A 33 -11.81 9.04 -0.87
N ILE A 34 -11.33 10.17 -1.40
CA ILE A 34 -10.77 10.25 -2.74
C ILE A 34 -9.25 10.00 -2.78
N ALA A 35 -8.53 10.32 -1.71
CA ALA A 35 -7.08 10.16 -1.66
C ALA A 35 -6.55 10.14 -0.22
N ARG A 36 -5.32 9.69 -0.05
CA ARG A 36 -4.56 9.80 1.20
C ARG A 36 -3.24 10.52 0.93
N ILE A 37 -2.99 11.59 1.67
CA ILE A 37 -1.73 12.33 1.59
C ILE A 37 -0.81 11.79 2.68
N VAL A 38 0.25 11.11 2.24
CA VAL A 38 1.25 10.47 3.11
C VAL A 38 2.53 11.33 3.09
N PRO A 39 3.12 11.64 4.25
CA PRO A 39 4.35 12.42 4.30
C PRO A 39 5.52 11.67 3.67
N LYS A 40 6.34 12.38 2.88
CA LYS A 40 7.57 11.85 2.28
C LYS A 40 8.55 11.50 3.41
N GLY A 41 8.74 10.21 3.68
CA GLY A 41 9.61 9.72 4.76
C GLY A 41 8.93 8.80 5.79
N SER A 42 7.60 8.65 5.75
CA SER A 42 6.93 7.50 6.36
C SER A 42 6.75 6.43 5.30
N PRO A 43 7.71 5.51 5.09
CA PRO A 43 7.33 4.25 4.50
C PRO A 43 6.24 3.66 5.40
N PRO A 44 5.11 3.19 4.85
CA PRO A 44 4.21 2.37 5.65
C PRO A 44 5.09 1.29 6.29
N GLN A 45 4.95 1.09 7.61
CA GLN A 45 5.54 -0.09 8.21
C GLN A 45 5.05 -1.26 7.35
N PRO A 46 5.96 -2.06 6.75
CA PRO A 46 5.52 -3.25 6.07
C PRO A 46 4.64 -3.98 7.08
N GLY A 47 3.37 -4.18 6.73
CA GLY A 47 2.47 -4.94 7.58
C GLY A 47 3.08 -6.31 7.86
N ASP A 48 2.60 -7.00 8.89
CA ASP A 48 3.02 -8.39 9.11
C ASP A 48 2.83 -9.16 7.81
N TRP A 49 3.96 -9.47 7.18
CA TRP A 49 3.95 -10.23 5.95
C TRP A 49 3.45 -11.62 6.32
N PRO A 50 2.45 -12.15 5.60
CA PRO A 50 1.99 -13.51 5.86
C PRO A 50 3.18 -14.46 5.68
N ASP A 51 3.20 -15.53 6.48
CA ASP A 51 4.19 -16.58 6.32
C ASP A 51 3.96 -17.27 4.97
N PHE A 52 4.65 -16.78 3.95
CA PHE A 52 4.57 -17.31 2.60
C PHE A 52 4.98 -18.78 2.53
N ALA A 53 5.86 -19.25 3.42
CA ALA A 53 6.24 -20.65 3.46
C ALA A 53 5.10 -21.51 4.01
N ALA A 54 4.44 -21.07 5.07
CA ALA A 54 3.24 -21.72 5.60
C ALA A 54 2.09 -21.71 4.58
N SER A 55 1.78 -20.56 3.98
CA SER A 55 0.73 -20.45 2.94
C SER A 55 1.05 -21.31 1.73
N ARG A 56 2.31 -21.35 1.28
CA ARG A 56 2.74 -22.24 0.18
C ARG A 56 2.51 -23.70 0.55
N LYS A 57 2.89 -24.12 1.76
CA LYS A 57 2.72 -25.51 2.21
C LYS A 57 1.25 -25.89 2.36
N GLU A 58 0.40 -24.98 2.80
CA GLU A 58 -1.05 -25.22 2.87
C GLU A 58 -1.66 -25.38 1.46
N ILE A 59 -1.30 -24.52 0.52
CA ILE A 59 -1.88 -24.48 -0.83
C ILE A 59 -1.32 -25.59 -1.74
N LEU A 60 0.00 -25.81 -1.71
CA LEU A 60 0.69 -26.74 -2.62
C LEU A 60 1.13 -28.05 -1.93
N GLY A 61 1.11 -28.13 -0.61
CA GLY A 61 1.69 -29.27 0.12
C GLY A 61 3.17 -29.41 -0.18
N ASP A 62 3.61 -30.65 -0.37
CA ASP A 62 4.96 -31.02 -0.81
C ASP A 62 5.09 -31.13 -2.34
N ARG A 63 4.09 -30.69 -3.12
CA ARG A 63 4.15 -30.74 -4.59
C ARG A 63 5.04 -29.63 -5.14
N VAL A 64 6.09 -30.04 -5.86
CA VAL A 64 6.90 -29.13 -6.67
C VAL A 64 6.21 -28.97 -8.02
N LEU A 65 5.64 -27.79 -8.27
CA LEU A 65 5.08 -27.44 -9.58
C LEU A 65 6.16 -26.70 -10.41
N PRO A 66 6.59 -27.24 -11.56
CA PRO A 66 7.57 -26.59 -12.45
C PRO A 66 6.95 -25.43 -13.26
N GLY A 67 5.82 -24.86 -12.81
CA GLY A 67 5.11 -23.82 -13.54
C GLY A 67 5.95 -22.56 -13.79
N ALA A 68 6.92 -22.28 -12.91
CA ALA A 68 7.87 -21.20 -13.13
C ALA A 68 8.79 -21.47 -14.33
N ASP A 69 9.27 -22.71 -14.49
CA ASP A 69 10.13 -23.10 -15.63
C ASP A 69 9.36 -23.00 -16.95
N LEU A 70 8.10 -23.44 -16.98
CA LEU A 70 7.23 -23.31 -18.16
C LEU A 70 7.01 -21.85 -18.57
N VAL A 71 6.78 -20.95 -17.60
CA VAL A 71 6.57 -19.52 -17.88
C VAL A 71 7.87 -18.84 -18.30
N ILE A 72 9.02 -19.27 -17.76
CA ILE A 72 10.35 -18.78 -18.18
C ILE A 72 10.64 -19.19 -19.62
N ASP A 73 10.33 -20.43 -19.99
CA ASP A 73 10.49 -20.91 -21.37
C ASP A 73 9.55 -20.17 -22.33
N GLU A 74 8.30 -19.92 -21.94
CA GLU A 74 7.30 -19.23 -22.77
C GLU A 74 7.62 -17.74 -22.98
N ARG A 75 8.15 -17.06 -21.96
CA ARG A 75 8.44 -15.62 -22.05
C ARG A 75 9.73 -15.30 -22.81
N GLY A 76 10.57 -16.30 -23.08
CA GLY A 76 11.90 -16.11 -23.63
C GLY A 76 12.80 -15.37 -22.63
N ARG A 77 13.97 -15.93 -22.33
CA ARG A 77 14.96 -15.20 -21.52
C ARG A 77 15.34 -13.90 -22.24
N TYR A 78 15.10 -12.76 -21.60
CA TYR A 78 15.70 -11.48 -21.97
C TYR A 78 17.17 -11.43 -21.59
#